data_AF-A0A401VTI2-F1
#
_entry.id   AF-A0A401VTI2-F1
#
_cell.length_a   1.000
_cell.length_b   1.000
_cell.length_c   1.000
_cell.angle_alpha   90.00
_cell.angle_beta   90.00
_cell.angle_gamma   90.00
#
_symmetry.space_group_name_H-M   'P 1'
#
loop_
_entity.id
_entity.type
_entity.pdbx_description
1 polymer ?
#
loop_
_entity_poly.entity_id
_entity_poly.type
_entity_poly.pdbx_seq_one_letter_code
_entity_poly.pdbx_strand_id
1 'polypeptide(L)'
;MVYEGLTKKQEAKLFLAANRDRRAVKPYENFAVAVTAQEVEAVTINADVESCGLHVSSGTSKNGISAIQALKVVHGMRDPADGLLRKTLTTVLGAWGSDPTSWDGMMLRAVAIVIHRNWDTIDLPSLSLTLKQEPVGVWKDSAIKDTVSGGGSQSRSIPLANNIAYEYTVAFGPQHGPAFGPPKRRKTKTVTVAA
;
A
#
# COMPACT_ATOMS: atom_id res chain seq x y z
N MET A 1 6.21 -26.19 -28.70
CA MET A 1 7.23 -27.08 -28.10
C MET A 1 6.82 -27.25 -26.65
N VAL A 2 6.24 -28.41 -26.31
CA VAL A 2 5.86 -28.77 -24.93
C VAL A 2 7.09 -29.43 -24.34
N TYR A 3 7.62 -28.88 -23.24
CA TYR A 3 8.76 -29.44 -22.54
C TYR A 3 8.23 -30.33 -21.40
N GLU A 4 8.39 -31.64 -21.52
CA GLU A 4 8.09 -32.60 -20.44
C GLU A 4 9.34 -32.85 -19.60
N GLY A 5 9.19 -32.93 -18.27
CA GLY A 5 10.27 -33.25 -17.32
C GLY A 5 10.88 -32.06 -16.56
N LEU A 6 10.31 -30.86 -16.66
CA LEU A 6 10.76 -29.70 -15.88
C LEU A 6 10.11 -29.67 -14.50
N THR A 7 10.88 -29.21 -13.50
CA THR A 7 10.29 -28.85 -12.20
C THR A 7 9.43 -27.60 -12.35
N LYS A 8 8.37 -27.45 -11.54
CA LYS A 8 7.50 -26.24 -11.54
C LYS A 8 8.29 -24.93 -11.50
N LYS A 9 9.44 -24.92 -10.81
CA LYS A 9 10.36 -23.77 -10.75
C LYS A 9 11.00 -23.45 -12.10
N GLN A 10 11.46 -24.48 -12.82
CA GLN A 10 12.06 -24.31 -14.15
C GLN A 10 11.01 -23.92 -15.19
N GLU A 11 9.81 -24.50 -15.12
CA GLU A 11 8.67 -24.10 -15.96
C GLU A 11 8.31 -22.63 -15.75
N ALA A 12 8.24 -22.17 -14.49
CA ALA A 12 7.98 -20.78 -14.15
C ALA A 12 9.04 -19.82 -14.72
N LYS A 13 10.33 -20.17 -14.61
CA LYS A 13 11.43 -19.35 -15.16
C LYS A 13 11.37 -19.27 -16.69
N LEU A 14 11.07 -20.38 -17.36
CA LEU A 14 10.87 -20.42 -18.82
C LEU A 14 9.64 -19.61 -19.23
N PHE A 15 8.56 -19.67 -18.45
CA PHE A 15 7.36 -18.86 -18.68
C PHE A 15 7.65 -17.35 -18.55
N LEU A 16 8.38 -16.91 -17.52
CA LEU A 16 8.77 -15.49 -17.38
C LEU A 16 9.66 -15.03 -18.53
N ALA A 17 10.65 -15.85 -18.91
CA ALA A 17 11.56 -15.53 -20.01
C ALA A 17 10.83 -15.47 -21.37
N ALA A 18 9.93 -16.41 -21.65
CA ALA A 18 9.20 -16.49 -22.90
C ALA A 18 8.11 -15.40 -23.04
N ASN A 19 7.50 -14.97 -21.93
CA ASN A 19 6.47 -13.94 -21.91
C ASN A 19 7.01 -12.51 -21.77
N ARG A 20 8.33 -12.34 -21.59
CA ARG A 20 8.97 -11.02 -21.63
C ARG A 20 8.74 -10.33 -22.99
N ASP A 21 8.68 -11.12 -24.07
CA ASP A 21 8.64 -10.63 -25.47
C ASP A 21 7.29 -10.83 -26.18
N ARG A 22 6.26 -11.38 -25.52
CA ARG A 22 4.92 -11.59 -26.11
C ARG A 22 3.78 -11.33 -25.12
N ARG A 23 2.66 -10.79 -25.63
CA ARG A 23 1.35 -10.50 -24.99
C ARG A 23 1.43 -10.19 -23.49
N ALA A 24 1.19 -8.93 -23.11
CA ALA A 24 1.20 -8.46 -21.72
C ALA A 24 0.43 -9.39 -20.76
N VAL A 25 1.18 -10.21 -20.02
CA VAL A 25 0.68 -11.10 -18.97
C VAL A 25 0.10 -10.24 -17.86
N LYS A 26 -1.01 -10.67 -17.27
CA LYS A 26 -1.66 -9.88 -16.21
C LYS A 26 -0.72 -9.76 -15.00
N PRO A 27 -0.71 -8.61 -14.28
CA PRO A 27 0.18 -8.41 -13.14
C PRO A 27 0.14 -9.53 -12.10
N TYR A 28 -1.04 -10.08 -11.84
CA TYR A 28 -1.23 -11.22 -10.94
C TYR A 28 -0.55 -12.50 -11.43
N GLU A 29 -0.71 -12.85 -12.70
CA GLU A 29 -0.10 -14.05 -13.29
C GLU A 29 1.43 -13.94 -13.22
N ASN A 30 2.01 -12.78 -13.55
CA ASN A 30 3.43 -12.54 -13.40
C ASN A 30 3.92 -12.69 -11.96
N PHE A 31 3.17 -12.15 -10.99
CA PHE A 31 3.52 -12.26 -9.57
C PHE A 31 3.44 -13.71 -9.08
N ALA A 32 2.37 -14.43 -9.41
CA ALA A 32 2.19 -15.83 -9.04
C ALA A 32 3.30 -16.73 -9.61
N VAL A 33 3.72 -16.47 -10.86
CA VAL A 33 4.85 -17.16 -11.48
C VAL A 33 6.16 -16.80 -10.79
N ALA A 34 6.40 -15.53 -10.44
CA ALA A 34 7.60 -15.11 -9.71
C ALA A 34 7.71 -15.77 -8.31
N VAL A 35 6.59 -15.91 -7.58
CA VAL A 35 6.52 -16.67 -6.33
C VAL A 35 6.87 -18.15 -6.57
N THR A 36 6.30 -18.75 -7.62
CA THR A 36 6.58 -20.15 -8.00
C THR A 36 8.05 -20.36 -8.40
N ALA A 37 8.65 -19.37 -9.07
CA ALA A 37 10.06 -19.36 -9.45
C ALA A 37 11.00 -19.12 -8.24
N GLN A 38 10.46 -18.84 -7.05
CA GLN A 38 11.20 -18.50 -5.83
C GLN A 38 12.06 -17.24 -6.00
N GLU A 39 11.54 -16.24 -6.70
CA GLU A 39 12.17 -14.92 -6.72
C GLU A 39 12.06 -14.26 -5.34
N VAL A 40 13.20 -13.81 -4.80
CA VAL A 40 13.31 -13.32 -3.42
C VAL A 40 12.28 -12.23 -3.12
N GLU A 41 12.19 -11.20 -3.96
CA GLU A 41 11.23 -10.09 -3.79
C GLU A 41 9.78 -10.61 -3.73
N ALA A 42 9.39 -11.47 -4.67
CA ALA A 42 8.01 -11.96 -4.77
C ALA A 42 7.64 -12.87 -3.59
N VAL A 43 8.55 -13.75 -3.18
CA VAL A 43 8.35 -14.64 -2.02
C VAL A 43 8.25 -13.84 -0.73
N THR A 44 9.12 -12.85 -0.51
CA THR A 44 9.08 -12.03 0.70
C THR A 44 7.79 -11.19 0.77
N ILE A 45 7.39 -10.57 -0.34
CA ILE A 45 6.11 -9.85 -0.40
C ILE A 45 4.94 -10.79 -0.09
N ASN A 46 4.93 -11.98 -0.69
CA ASN A 46 3.85 -12.95 -0.46
C ASN A 46 3.79 -13.40 1.00
N ALA A 47 4.94 -13.69 1.61
CA ALA A 47 5.03 -14.06 3.01
C ALA A 47 4.56 -12.94 3.96
N ASP A 48 4.93 -11.69 3.69
CA ASP A 48 4.47 -10.54 4.46
C ASP A 48 2.94 -10.37 4.38
N VAL A 49 2.38 -10.51 3.18
CA VAL A 49 0.92 -10.43 2.93
C VAL A 49 0.19 -11.57 3.67
N GLU A 50 0.66 -12.80 3.53
CA GLU A 50 0.08 -13.99 4.18
C GLU A 50 0.18 -13.91 5.70
N SER A 51 1.28 -13.37 6.24
CA SER A 51 1.44 -13.18 7.69
C SER A 51 0.39 -12.25 8.30
N CYS A 52 -0.26 -11.41 7.48
CA CYS A 52 -1.35 -10.52 7.88
C CYS A 52 -2.73 -11.17 7.71
N GLY A 53 -2.83 -12.44 7.29
CA GLY A 53 -4.09 -13.11 6.96
C GLY A 53 -4.69 -12.68 5.63
N LEU A 54 -3.87 -12.09 4.74
CA LEU A 54 -4.25 -11.58 3.43
C LEU A 54 -3.67 -12.46 2.32
N HIS A 55 -4.11 -12.27 1.08
CA HIS A 55 -3.53 -12.92 -0.09
C HIS A 55 -3.46 -11.96 -1.27
N VAL A 56 -2.53 -12.20 -2.20
CA VAL A 56 -2.50 -11.46 -3.48
C VAL A 56 -3.58 -12.04 -4.40
N SER A 57 -4.36 -11.17 -5.04
CA SER A 57 -5.49 -11.58 -5.88
C SER A 57 -5.44 -10.92 -7.27
N SER A 58 -6.16 -11.50 -8.24
CA SER A 58 -6.29 -10.95 -9.59
C SER A 58 -7.31 -9.81 -9.70
N GLY A 59 -8.10 -9.58 -8.65
CA GLY A 59 -9.18 -8.59 -8.61
C GLY A 59 -9.63 -8.31 -7.18
N THR A 60 -10.63 -7.44 -7.04
CA THR A 60 -11.18 -7.02 -5.74
C THR A 60 -11.87 -8.19 -5.04
N SER A 61 -11.37 -8.59 -3.87
CA SER A 61 -11.96 -9.65 -3.04
C SER A 61 -11.71 -9.38 -1.56
N LYS A 62 -12.49 -10.05 -0.70
CA LYS A 62 -12.26 -10.01 0.76
C LYS A 62 -10.88 -10.60 1.06
N ASN A 63 -10.09 -9.93 1.91
CA ASN A 63 -8.70 -10.28 2.21
C ASN A 63 -7.75 -10.31 1.00
N GLY A 64 -8.19 -9.90 -0.19
CA GLY A 64 -7.41 -10.01 -1.42
C GLY A 64 -6.87 -8.67 -1.89
N ILE A 65 -5.56 -8.60 -2.10
CA ILE A 65 -4.87 -7.41 -2.59
C ILE A 65 -4.55 -7.58 -4.08
N SER A 66 -5.21 -6.80 -4.93
CA SER A 66 -4.92 -6.75 -6.37
C SER A 66 -3.86 -5.70 -6.74
N ALA A 67 -3.50 -4.82 -5.80
CA ALA A 67 -2.56 -3.72 -5.98
C ALA A 67 -1.08 -4.15 -5.92
N ILE A 68 -0.66 -5.11 -6.76
CA ILE A 68 0.69 -5.71 -6.74
C ILE A 68 1.80 -4.67 -6.90
N GLN A 69 1.63 -3.70 -7.80
CA GLN A 69 2.61 -2.63 -7.99
C GLN A 69 2.72 -1.71 -6.76
N ALA A 70 1.69 -1.65 -5.90
CA ALA A 70 1.80 -0.93 -4.63
C ALA A 70 2.62 -1.74 -3.62
N LEU A 71 2.37 -3.05 -3.51
CA LEU A 71 3.13 -3.95 -2.65
C LEU A 71 4.63 -3.90 -2.94
N LYS A 72 5.03 -4.02 -4.22
CA LYS A 72 6.43 -3.91 -4.65
C LYS A 72 7.07 -2.59 -4.26
N VAL A 73 6.35 -1.49 -4.47
CA VAL A 73 6.84 -0.15 -4.15
C VAL A 73 7.03 0.01 -2.65
N VAL A 74 6.06 -0.42 -1.83
CA VAL A 74 6.17 -0.37 -0.37
C VAL A 74 7.30 -1.25 0.14
N HIS A 75 7.43 -2.46 -0.40
CA HIS A 75 8.53 -3.37 -0.08
C HIS A 75 9.90 -2.75 -0.38
N GLY A 76 10.03 -2.04 -1.51
CA GLY A 76 11.28 -1.36 -1.89
C GLY A 76 11.57 -0.04 -1.16
N MET A 77 10.69 0.48 -0.30
CA MET A 77 10.93 1.72 0.45
C MET A 77 11.89 1.54 1.63
N ARG A 78 12.08 0.31 2.12
CA ARG A 78 12.93 0.01 3.28
C ARG A 78 13.49 -1.40 3.19
N ASP A 79 14.44 -1.74 4.06
CA ASP A 79 14.90 -3.11 4.17
C ASP A 79 13.69 -4.00 4.56
N PRO A 80 13.46 -5.14 3.86
CA PRO A 80 12.37 -6.06 4.21
C PRO A 80 12.40 -6.52 5.67
N ALA A 81 13.58 -6.62 6.29
CA ALA A 81 13.75 -6.99 7.69
C ALA A 81 13.07 -6.00 8.65
N ASP A 82 12.95 -4.73 8.26
CA ASP A 82 12.27 -3.71 9.07
C ASP A 82 10.75 -3.93 9.12
N GLY A 83 10.17 -4.63 8.13
CA GLY A 83 8.76 -4.98 8.10
C GLY A 83 7.82 -3.81 7.80
N LEU A 84 8.26 -2.81 7.00
CA LEU A 84 7.42 -1.68 6.58
C LEU A 84 6.14 -2.14 5.88
N LEU A 85 6.22 -3.16 5.02
CA LEU A 85 5.06 -3.70 4.32
C LEU A 85 4.04 -4.27 5.33
N ARG A 86 4.49 -5.14 6.25
CA ARG A 86 3.64 -5.69 7.31
C ARG A 86 2.99 -4.59 8.16
N LYS A 87 3.76 -3.61 8.63
CA LYS A 87 3.22 -2.47 9.39
C LYS A 87 2.16 -1.69 8.62
N THR A 88 2.37 -1.50 7.31
CA THR A 88 1.40 -0.83 6.44
C THR A 88 0.11 -1.65 6.34
N LEU A 89 0.21 -2.95 6.06
CA LEU A 89 -0.95 -3.83 5.91
C LEU A 89 -1.75 -3.96 7.21
N THR A 90 -1.08 -4.14 8.35
CA THR A 90 -1.77 -4.23 9.66
C THR A 90 -2.42 -2.91 10.05
N THR A 91 -1.82 -1.76 9.72
CA THR A 91 -2.43 -0.44 9.98
C THR A 91 -3.69 -0.24 9.15
N VAL A 92 -3.68 -0.60 7.86
CA VAL A 92 -4.86 -0.52 6.98
C VAL A 92 -5.95 -1.51 7.44
N LEU A 93 -5.54 -2.72 7.83
CA LEU A 93 -6.45 -3.73 8.41
C LEU A 93 -7.11 -3.23 9.70
N GLY A 94 -6.37 -2.54 10.57
CA GLY A 94 -6.91 -1.96 11.81
C GLY A 94 -7.95 -0.87 11.57
N ALA A 95 -7.82 -0.12 10.46
CA ALA A 95 -8.71 0.99 10.15
C ALA A 95 -10.04 0.53 9.56
N TRP A 96 -9.99 -0.37 8.58
CA TRP A 96 -11.17 -0.74 7.76
C TRP A 96 -11.43 -2.25 7.69
N GLY A 97 -10.64 -3.07 8.36
CA GLY A 97 -10.77 -4.52 8.33
C GLY A 97 -10.46 -5.10 6.94
N SER A 98 -11.11 -6.21 6.62
CA SER A 98 -10.92 -6.96 5.38
C SER A 98 -11.72 -6.43 4.19
N ASP A 99 -12.19 -5.17 4.23
CA ASP A 99 -13.03 -4.62 3.18
C ASP A 99 -12.27 -4.59 1.84
N PRO A 100 -12.88 -5.06 0.73
CA PRO A 100 -12.18 -5.11 -0.56
C PRO A 100 -11.71 -3.75 -1.08
N THR A 101 -12.30 -2.65 -0.63
CA THR A 101 -11.92 -1.27 -1.00
C THR A 101 -10.71 -0.75 -0.20
N SER A 102 -10.37 -1.39 0.92
CA SER A 102 -9.25 -1.01 1.80
C SER A 102 -7.88 -1.18 1.15
N TRP A 103 -7.77 -2.14 0.22
CA TRP A 103 -6.49 -2.55 -0.39
C TRP A 103 -6.12 -1.73 -1.64
N ASP A 104 -6.59 -0.48 -1.72
CA ASP A 104 -6.31 0.42 -2.83
C ASP A 104 -4.81 0.78 -2.91
N GLY A 105 -4.24 0.72 -4.11
CA GLY A 105 -2.81 0.94 -4.31
C GLY A 105 -2.32 2.36 -4.01
N MET A 106 -3.18 3.38 -4.13
CA MET A 106 -2.85 4.75 -3.70
C MET A 106 -2.82 4.85 -2.18
N MET A 107 -3.79 4.21 -1.52
CA MET A 107 -3.89 4.20 -0.05
C MET A 107 -2.72 3.45 0.59
N LEU A 108 -2.40 2.24 0.11
CA LEU A 108 -1.27 1.45 0.64
C LEU A 108 0.05 2.22 0.57
N ARG A 109 0.31 2.89 -0.56
CA ARG A 109 1.51 3.72 -0.72
C ARG A 109 1.49 4.94 0.20
N ALA A 110 0.36 5.62 0.32
CA ALA A 110 0.26 6.80 1.17
C ALA A 110 0.51 6.46 2.63
N VAL A 111 -0.09 5.39 3.14
CA VAL A 111 0.13 4.90 4.52
C VAL A 111 1.60 4.50 4.72
N ALA A 112 2.18 3.78 3.77
CA ALA A 112 3.60 3.41 3.84
C ALA A 112 4.53 4.63 3.87
N ILE A 113 4.23 5.69 3.10
CA ILE A 113 4.99 6.96 3.13
C ILE A 113 4.93 7.59 4.52
N VAL A 114 3.75 7.62 5.16
CA VAL A 114 3.58 8.18 6.50
C VAL A 114 4.38 7.38 7.54
N ILE A 115 4.28 6.04 7.49
CA ILE A 115 5.03 5.15 8.40
C ILE A 115 6.54 5.27 8.19
N HIS A 116 7.00 5.20 6.93
CA HIS A 116 8.42 5.25 6.59
C HIS A 116 9.08 6.55 7.05
N ARG A 117 8.39 7.69 6.89
CA ARG A 117 8.93 9.00 7.26
C ARG A 117 8.96 9.28 8.75
N ASN A 118 8.05 8.68 9.50
CA ASN A 118 7.96 8.85 10.95
C ASN A 118 8.38 7.56 11.67
N TRP A 119 9.32 6.81 11.08
CA TRP A 119 9.62 5.44 11.49
C TRP A 119 9.87 5.28 12.99
N ASP A 120 10.64 6.19 13.57
CA ASP A 120 11.09 6.11 14.96
C ASP A 120 10.03 6.58 15.97
N THR A 121 9.00 7.30 15.52
CA THR A 121 8.05 8.02 16.39
C THR A 121 6.58 7.65 16.15
N ILE A 122 6.28 6.88 15.11
CA ILE A 122 4.90 6.63 14.71
C ILE A 122 4.20 5.61 15.60
N ASP A 123 3.02 6.00 16.09
CA ASP A 123 2.10 5.11 16.78
C ASP A 123 1.08 4.53 15.79
N LEU A 124 1.27 3.27 15.41
CA LEU A 124 0.43 2.59 14.40
C LEU A 124 -1.06 2.48 14.82
N PRO A 125 -1.42 2.19 16.09
CA PRO A 125 -2.81 2.25 16.55
C PRO A 125 -3.47 3.61 16.34
N SER A 126 -2.80 4.71 16.70
CA SER A 126 -3.32 6.07 16.49
C SER A 126 -3.41 6.44 15.01
N LEU A 127 -2.45 5.99 14.18
CA LEU A 127 -2.55 6.13 12.73
C LEU A 127 -3.78 5.39 12.18
N SER A 128 -4.01 4.15 12.63
CA SER A 128 -5.19 3.36 12.26
C SER A 128 -6.50 4.05 12.66
N LEU A 129 -6.56 4.64 13.85
CA LEU A 129 -7.72 5.43 14.29
C LEU A 129 -7.94 6.68 13.43
N THR A 130 -6.87 7.33 13.00
CA THR A 130 -6.94 8.48 12.06
C THR A 130 -7.54 8.05 10.74
N LEU A 131 -7.04 6.96 10.15
CA LEU A 131 -7.52 6.45 8.87
C LEU A 131 -9.01 6.09 8.94
N LYS A 132 -9.46 5.49 10.05
CA LYS A 132 -10.84 5.07 10.29
C LYS A 132 -11.85 6.22 10.32
N GLN A 133 -11.42 7.47 10.46
CA GLN A 133 -12.33 8.63 10.47
C GLN A 133 -13.11 8.81 9.17
N GLU A 134 -12.56 8.36 8.04
CA GLU A 134 -13.17 8.49 6.73
C GLU A 134 -13.02 7.18 5.93
N PRO A 135 -13.96 6.82 5.05
CA PRO A 135 -13.79 5.69 4.15
C PRO A 135 -12.69 5.97 3.11
N VAL A 136 -12.08 4.92 2.57
CA VAL A 136 -10.97 5.03 1.59
C VAL A 136 -11.33 5.91 0.39
N GLY A 137 -12.58 5.85 -0.09
CA GLY A 137 -13.06 6.68 -1.20
C GLY A 137 -12.95 8.19 -0.91
N VAL A 138 -13.34 8.62 0.29
CA VAL A 138 -13.31 10.04 0.69
C VAL A 138 -11.86 10.54 0.79
N TRP A 139 -10.98 9.74 1.38
CA TRP A 139 -9.54 10.05 1.41
C TRP A 139 -8.95 10.26 0.01
N LYS A 140 -9.28 9.36 -0.93
CA LYS A 140 -8.84 9.45 -2.33
C LYS A 140 -9.38 10.69 -3.02
N ASP A 141 -10.67 10.99 -2.84
CA ASP A 141 -11.30 12.17 -3.44
C ASP A 141 -10.67 13.47 -2.94
N SER A 142 -10.34 13.55 -1.65
CA SER A 142 -9.59 14.68 -1.09
C SER A 142 -8.21 14.81 -1.74
N ALA A 143 -7.45 13.72 -1.83
CA ALA A 143 -6.13 13.74 -2.46
C ALA A 143 -6.18 14.14 -3.95
N ILE A 144 -7.21 13.71 -4.68
CA ILE A 144 -7.43 14.11 -6.08
C ILE A 144 -7.66 15.61 -6.18
N LYS A 145 -8.51 16.18 -5.31
CA LYS A 145 -8.78 17.63 -5.26
C LYS A 145 -7.54 18.48 -4.92
N ASP A 146 -6.64 17.91 -4.13
CA ASP A 146 -5.38 18.55 -3.71
C ASP A 146 -4.24 18.40 -4.73
N THR A 147 -4.39 17.50 -5.71
CA THR A 147 -3.39 17.31 -6.76
C THR A 147 -3.50 18.44 -7.79
N VAL A 148 -2.40 19.18 -7.99
CA VAL A 148 -2.37 20.39 -8.85
C VAL A 148 -2.39 20.04 -10.36
N SER A 149 -1.89 18.87 -10.75
CA SER A 149 -1.87 18.41 -12.16
C SER A 149 -2.50 17.02 -12.31
N GLY A 150 -2.84 16.63 -13.54
CA GLY A 150 -3.16 15.24 -13.86
C GLY A 150 -2.04 14.27 -13.42
N GLY A 151 -2.39 13.00 -13.19
CA GLY A 151 -1.42 11.99 -12.75
C GLY A 151 -2.09 10.72 -12.21
N GLY A 152 -1.36 9.60 -12.25
CA GLY A 152 -1.84 8.29 -11.81
C GLY A 152 -1.72 8.07 -10.29
N SER A 153 -2.00 6.85 -9.83
CA SER A 153 -2.02 6.52 -8.39
C SER A 153 -0.68 6.75 -7.69
N GLN A 154 0.45 6.66 -8.40
CA GLN A 154 1.78 6.95 -7.84
C GLN A 154 1.91 8.41 -7.39
N SER A 155 1.68 9.36 -8.30
CA SER A 155 1.85 10.79 -8.00
C SER A 155 0.82 11.29 -6.99
N ARG A 156 -0.36 10.67 -6.94
CA ARG A 156 -1.44 11.00 -5.99
C ARG A 156 -1.24 10.39 -4.58
N SER A 157 -0.31 9.45 -4.42
CA SER A 157 -0.02 8.87 -3.10
C SER A 157 0.66 9.86 -2.15
N ILE A 158 1.44 10.81 -2.70
CA ILE A 158 2.11 11.87 -1.93
C ILE A 158 1.11 12.85 -1.31
N PRO A 159 0.22 13.53 -2.07
CA PRO A 159 -0.76 14.43 -1.45
C PRO A 159 -1.70 13.68 -0.50
N LEU A 160 -2.02 12.42 -0.78
CA LEU A 160 -2.78 11.59 0.16
C LEU A 160 -2.00 11.36 1.48
N ALA A 161 -0.71 11.03 1.42
CA ALA A 161 0.13 10.87 2.61
C ALA A 161 0.19 12.17 3.43
N ASN A 162 0.25 13.33 2.78
CA ASN A 162 0.23 14.64 3.46
C ASN A 162 -1.07 14.85 4.23
N ASN A 163 -2.20 14.52 3.59
CA ASN A 163 -3.52 14.66 4.21
C ASN A 163 -3.66 13.74 5.43
N ILE A 164 -3.19 12.49 5.31
CA ILE A 164 -3.20 11.52 6.42
C ILE A 164 -2.31 12.03 7.56
N ALA A 165 -1.07 12.43 7.26
CA ALA A 165 -0.13 12.91 8.26
C ALA A 165 -0.65 14.17 8.98
N TYR A 166 -1.34 15.06 8.26
CA TYR A 166 -1.97 16.23 8.85
C TYR A 166 -3.06 15.84 9.86
N GLU A 167 -4.03 15.02 9.46
CA GLU A 167 -5.10 14.59 10.37
C GLU A 167 -4.55 13.80 11.57
N TYR A 168 -3.53 12.99 11.34
CA TYR A 168 -2.85 12.26 12.40
C TYR A 168 -2.20 13.20 13.42
N THR A 169 -1.49 14.23 12.95
CA THR A 169 -0.86 15.24 13.82
C THR A 169 -1.90 16.07 14.56
N VAL A 170 -3.00 16.43 13.91
CA VAL A 170 -4.10 17.19 14.51
C VAL A 170 -4.77 16.40 15.63
N ALA A 171 -4.99 15.10 15.45
CA ALA A 171 -5.68 14.26 16.41
C ALA A 171 -4.80 13.80 17.58
N PHE A 172 -3.49 13.57 17.36
CA PHE A 172 -2.61 12.91 18.33
C PHE A 172 -1.37 13.73 18.72
N GLY A 173 -1.24 14.96 18.22
CA GLY A 173 -0.20 15.91 18.60
C GLY A 173 1.12 15.79 17.81
N PRO A 174 2.04 16.76 17.99
CA PRO A 174 3.28 16.88 17.22
C PRO A 174 4.35 15.83 17.55
N GLN A 175 4.18 15.09 18.65
CA GLN A 175 5.07 14.01 19.08
C GLN A 175 5.16 12.85 18.07
N HIS A 176 4.28 12.85 17.06
CA HIS A 176 4.28 11.88 15.96
C HIS A 176 4.66 12.46 14.58
N GLY A 177 5.13 13.72 14.55
CA GLY A 177 5.83 14.35 13.43
C GLY A 177 4.94 14.80 12.25
N PRO A 178 4.98 16.10 11.85
CA PRO A 178 4.42 16.49 10.56
C PRO A 178 5.40 16.09 9.44
N ALA A 179 5.11 15.00 8.74
CA ALA A 179 5.90 14.59 7.56
C ALA A 179 5.86 15.62 6.43
N PHE A 180 4.80 16.45 6.40
CA PHE A 180 4.58 17.54 5.45
C PHE A 180 3.71 18.61 6.10
N GLY A 181 3.96 19.88 5.75
CA GLY A 181 3.13 21.02 6.17
C GLY A 181 1.64 20.86 5.80
N PRO A 182 0.76 21.77 6.25
CA PRO A 182 -0.68 21.62 6.09
C PRO A 182 -1.08 21.44 4.62
N PRO A 183 -2.12 20.63 4.32
CA PRO A 183 -2.64 20.47 2.98
C PRO A 183 -2.94 21.84 2.36
N LYS A 184 -2.45 22.09 1.14
CA LYS A 184 -2.50 23.43 0.50
C LYS A 184 -3.92 24.01 0.34
N ARG A 185 -4.98 23.19 0.38
CA ARG A 185 -6.37 23.62 0.10
C ARG A 185 -7.40 23.23 1.15
N ARG A 186 -7.02 22.61 2.27
CA ARG A 186 -8.00 22.23 3.29
C ARG A 186 -8.31 23.47 4.14
N LYS A 187 -9.55 23.96 4.10
CA LYS A 187 -10.02 24.99 5.05
C LYS A 187 -9.85 24.39 6.44
N THR A 188 -9.06 25.05 7.30
CA THR A 188 -8.89 24.67 8.70
C THR A 188 -10.28 24.49 9.32
N LYS A 189 -10.64 23.27 9.72
CA LYS A 189 -11.80 23.10 10.61
C LYS A 189 -11.35 23.65 11.96
N THR A 190 -11.79 24.86 12.29
CA THR A 190 -11.66 25.38 13.65
C THR A 190 -12.44 24.42 14.55
N VAL A 191 -11.73 23.62 15.36
CA VAL A 191 -12.37 22.86 16.43
C VAL A 191 -12.75 23.89 17.48
N THR A 192 -14.02 24.29 17.48
CA THR A 192 -14.59 25.07 18.57
C THR A 192 -14.64 24.15 19.79
N VAL A 193 -13.67 24.30 20.70
CA VAL A 193 -13.78 23.70 22.03
C VAL A 193 -14.89 24.49 22.73
N ALA A 194 -16.03 23.83 22.97
CA ALA A 194 -17.06 24.40 23.81
C ALA A 194 -16.49 24.57 25.23
N ALA A 195 -16.53 25.81 25.73
CA ALA A 195 -16.16 26.17 27.09
C ALA A 195 -17.18 25.65 28.11
#